data_AF-A0AAW9H2C7-F1
#
_entry.id   AF-A0AAW9H2C7-F1
#
_cell.length_a   1.000
_cell.length_b   1.000
_cell.length_c   1.000
_cell.angle_alpha   90.00
_cell.angle_beta   90.00
_cell.angle_gamma   90.00
#
_symmetry.space_group_name_H-M   'P 1'
#
loop_
_entity.id
_entity.type
_entity.pdbx_description
1 polymer ?
#
loop_
_entity_poly.entity_id
_entity_poly.type
_entity_poly.pdbx_seq_one_letter_code
_entity_poly.pdbx_strand_id
1 'polypeptide(L)'
;MVLLNVSGGAGDGYLSLNGNNNSSVKLDIWGSQKVRGDITLLGSNDGKTTGAISASGNIASSGTVSGQYLQPVSISVAGLICSSNGLISKDNNGKVLSCVNGKWKAGDSDVAVGLYLYASGRVNQGSPNCLYSNSSTGACSCPIGTKSIAIATSSIQSYERCTHSGSGGDGGSGNDSCSVSYYSIYACMSSN
;
A
#
# COMPACT_ATOMS: atom_id res chain seq x y z
N MET A 1 -44.99 32.87 -17.01
CA MET A 1 -44.51 32.03 -15.89
C MET A 1 -45.66 31.10 -15.52
N VAL A 2 -45.44 29.79 -15.58
CA VAL A 2 -46.41 28.80 -15.07
C VAL A 2 -45.85 28.29 -13.75
N LEU A 3 -46.58 28.50 -12.66
CA LEU A 3 -46.25 27.92 -11.36
C LEU A 3 -47.09 26.66 -11.20
N LEU A 4 -46.43 25.50 -11.10
CA LEU A 4 -47.07 24.27 -10.69
C LEU A 4 -46.72 24.01 -9.22
N ASN A 5 -47.69 24.18 -8.34
CA ASN A 5 -47.54 23.85 -6.92
C ASN A 5 -48.31 22.57 -6.62
N VAL A 6 -47.61 21.51 -6.22
CA VAL A 6 -48.22 20.27 -5.75
C VAL A 6 -47.96 20.18 -4.24
N SER A 7 -49.03 20.26 -3.45
CA SER A 7 -48.97 20.19 -1.99
C SER A 7 -49.87 19.08 -1.48
N GLY A 8 -49.33 18.16 -0.70
CA GLY A 8 -50.12 17.25 0.14
C GLY A 8 -50.38 17.93 1.49
N GLY A 9 -51.64 18.00 1.92
CA GLY A 9 -52.00 18.50 3.25
C GLY A 9 -51.65 17.48 4.35
N ALA A 10 -52.64 16.95 5.05
CA ALA A 10 -52.47 15.85 6.02
C ALA A 10 -52.23 14.47 5.37
N GLY A 11 -52.01 14.42 4.05
CA GLY A 11 -51.77 13.21 3.25
C GLY A 11 -50.83 13.51 2.09
N ASP A 12 -50.63 12.53 1.21
CA ASP A 12 -49.63 12.63 0.16
C ASP A 12 -50.04 13.60 -0.97
N GLY A 13 -49.11 14.46 -1.37
CA GLY A 13 -49.20 15.23 -2.60
C GLY A 13 -48.10 14.79 -3.53
N TYR A 14 -48.45 14.18 -4.66
CA TYR A 14 -47.48 13.67 -5.61
C TYR A 14 -47.75 14.20 -7.01
N LEU A 15 -46.67 14.59 -7.71
CA LEU A 15 -46.69 14.85 -9.14
C LEU A 15 -46.25 13.57 -9.83
N SER A 16 -47.18 12.82 -10.42
CA SER A 16 -46.85 11.66 -11.24
C SER A 16 -46.67 12.06 -12.69
N LEU A 17 -45.50 11.75 -13.26
CA LEU A 17 -45.24 11.87 -14.68
C LEU A 17 -44.90 10.47 -15.20
N ASN A 18 -45.82 9.86 -15.96
CA ASN A 18 -45.68 8.49 -16.43
C ASN A 18 -45.67 8.39 -17.96
N GLY A 19 -44.73 7.58 -18.47
CA GLY A 19 -44.66 7.20 -19.87
C GLY A 19 -45.49 5.94 -20.13
N ASN A 20 -45.94 5.73 -21.35
CA ASN A 20 -46.51 4.45 -21.77
C ASN A 20 -45.48 3.63 -22.56
N ASN A 21 -45.88 2.46 -23.05
CA ASN A 21 -44.98 1.47 -23.67
C ASN A 21 -44.17 1.98 -24.87
N ASN A 22 -44.51 3.13 -25.45
CA ASN A 22 -43.81 3.74 -26.58
C ASN A 22 -43.31 5.17 -26.29
N SER A 23 -43.34 5.65 -25.04
CA SER A 23 -42.99 7.03 -24.72
C SER A 23 -42.35 7.14 -23.35
N SER A 24 -41.16 7.73 -23.27
CA SER A 24 -40.53 8.11 -22.00
C SER A 24 -40.95 9.51 -21.61
N VAL A 25 -41.20 9.76 -20.33
CA VAL A 25 -41.20 11.14 -19.80
C VAL A 25 -39.75 11.52 -19.55
N LYS A 26 -39.34 12.67 -20.09
CA LYS A 26 -38.08 13.32 -19.75
C LYS A 26 -38.37 14.51 -18.86
N LEU A 27 -37.74 14.55 -17.70
CA LEU A 27 -37.74 15.71 -16.82
C LEU A 27 -36.36 16.36 -16.92
N ASP A 28 -36.29 17.51 -17.59
CA ASP A 28 -35.09 18.35 -17.64
C ASP A 28 -35.29 19.52 -16.66
N ILE A 29 -34.33 19.71 -15.75
CA ILE A 29 -34.38 20.74 -14.73
C ILE A 29 -33.06 21.49 -14.75
N TRP A 30 -33.13 22.74 -15.16
CA TRP A 30 -31.98 23.64 -15.12
C TRP A 30 -31.92 24.34 -13.76
N GLY A 31 -30.77 24.20 -13.09
CA GLY A 31 -30.51 24.82 -11.79
C GLY A 31 -30.51 23.82 -10.63
N SER A 32 -30.64 24.34 -9.41
CA SER A 32 -30.57 23.53 -8.20
C SER A 32 -31.89 22.84 -7.88
N GLN A 33 -31.85 21.53 -7.60
CA GLN A 33 -32.92 20.84 -6.90
C GLN A 33 -32.57 20.65 -5.43
N LYS A 34 -33.58 20.78 -4.56
CA LYS A 34 -33.47 20.43 -3.15
C LYS A 34 -34.52 19.37 -2.83
N VAL A 35 -34.06 18.16 -2.51
CA VAL A 35 -34.91 17.08 -2.02
C VAL A 35 -34.64 16.89 -0.53
N ARG A 36 -35.70 16.89 0.29
CA ARG A 36 -35.58 16.73 1.75
C ARG A 36 -35.72 15.27 2.21
N GLY A 37 -36.30 14.42 1.37
CA GLY A 37 -36.40 12.98 1.58
C GLY A 37 -35.48 12.23 0.63
N ASP A 38 -35.85 10.99 0.33
CA ASP A 38 -35.05 10.11 -0.51
C ASP A 38 -35.28 10.35 -2.00
N ILE A 39 -34.23 10.15 -2.79
CA ILE A 39 -34.33 9.99 -4.24
C ILE A 39 -33.99 8.54 -4.55
N THR A 40 -34.97 7.79 -5.07
CA THR A 40 -34.73 6.42 -5.57
C THR A 40 -34.71 6.44 -7.09
N LEU A 41 -33.59 6.03 -7.68
CA LEU A 41 -33.42 5.91 -9.13
C LEU A 41 -33.44 4.43 -9.54
N LEU A 42 -34.57 3.98 -10.09
CA LEU A 42 -34.72 2.62 -10.64
C LEU A 42 -34.51 2.67 -12.16
N GLY A 43 -33.28 2.93 -12.59
CA GLY A 43 -32.91 2.90 -14.00
C GLY A 43 -32.57 1.48 -14.44
N SER A 44 -33.00 1.06 -15.63
CA SER A 44 -32.59 -0.22 -16.24
C SER A 44 -31.10 -0.27 -16.62
N ASN A 45 -30.40 0.88 -16.63
CA ASN A 45 -29.01 1.03 -17.09
C ASN A 45 -28.21 2.07 -16.27
N ASP A 46 -28.48 2.16 -14.96
CA ASP A 46 -27.78 2.99 -13.95
C ASP A 46 -28.26 4.45 -13.79
N GLY A 47 -28.23 4.93 -12.53
CA GLY A 47 -28.28 6.35 -12.19
C GLY A 47 -26.91 6.98 -12.39
N LYS A 48 -26.78 7.88 -13.37
CA LYS A 48 -25.51 8.56 -13.68
C LYS A 48 -25.46 9.93 -13.04
N THR A 49 -24.41 10.17 -12.25
CA THR A 49 -24.07 11.50 -11.74
C THR A 49 -22.69 11.88 -12.27
N THR A 50 -22.55 13.10 -12.76
CA THR A 50 -21.27 13.65 -13.21
C THR A 50 -20.85 14.78 -12.27
N GLY A 51 -19.53 15.06 -12.20
CA GLY A 51 -18.97 16.03 -11.27
C GLY A 51 -18.71 15.46 -9.88
N ALA A 52 -18.71 16.33 -8.88
CA ALA A 52 -18.40 15.95 -7.50
C ALA A 52 -19.65 15.42 -6.77
N ILE A 53 -19.48 14.31 -6.07
CA ILE A 53 -20.46 13.78 -5.12
C ILE A 53 -19.91 14.08 -3.72
N SER A 54 -20.63 14.90 -2.95
CA SER A 54 -20.31 15.17 -1.55
C SER A 54 -21.35 14.48 -0.67
N ALA A 55 -20.90 13.52 0.13
CA ALA A 55 -21.73 12.80 1.09
C ALA A 55 -21.19 13.06 2.50
N SER A 56 -22.07 13.44 3.43
CA SER A 56 -21.73 13.57 4.85
C SER A 56 -21.85 12.24 5.61
N GLY A 57 -22.52 11.26 5.02
CA GLY A 57 -22.69 9.91 5.55
C GLY A 57 -21.91 8.86 4.73
N ASN A 58 -22.27 7.59 4.95
CA ASN A 58 -21.65 6.47 4.24
C ASN A 58 -22.11 6.39 2.78
N ILE A 59 -21.20 6.03 1.90
CA ILE A 59 -21.50 5.57 0.55
C ILE A 59 -21.43 4.04 0.58
N ALA A 60 -22.56 3.37 0.34
CA ALA A 60 -22.64 1.91 0.30
C ALA A 60 -22.82 1.42 -1.14
N SER A 61 -22.12 0.36 -1.50
CA SER A 61 -22.27 -0.35 -2.77
C SER A 61 -22.28 -1.85 -2.50
N SER A 62 -23.19 -2.58 -3.13
CA SER A 62 -23.19 -4.05 -3.14
C SER A 62 -22.17 -4.63 -4.13
N GLY A 63 -21.59 -3.78 -4.98
CA GLY A 63 -20.57 -4.13 -5.94
C GLY A 63 -19.27 -3.36 -5.71
N THR A 64 -18.53 -3.15 -6.78
CA THR A 64 -17.22 -2.48 -6.73
C THR A 64 -17.36 -0.96 -6.73
N VAL A 65 -16.65 -0.28 -5.83
CA VAL A 65 -16.38 1.16 -5.93
C VAL A 65 -15.01 1.33 -6.57
N SER A 66 -14.97 1.95 -7.75
CA SER A 66 -13.73 2.17 -8.51
C SER A 66 -13.62 3.62 -8.97
N GLY A 67 -12.38 4.03 -9.24
CA GLY A 67 -12.04 5.36 -9.74
C GLY A 67 -10.56 5.41 -10.07
N GLN A 68 -10.12 6.53 -10.64
CA GLN A 68 -8.69 6.74 -10.90
C GLN A 68 -7.88 6.72 -9.60
N TYR A 69 -8.44 7.29 -8.53
CA TYR A 69 -7.85 7.32 -7.19
C TYR A 69 -8.94 7.17 -6.12
N LEU A 70 -8.64 6.41 -5.07
CA LEU A 70 -9.37 6.40 -3.81
C LEU A 70 -8.43 6.95 -2.74
N GLN A 71 -8.74 8.12 -2.18
CA GLN A 71 -7.88 8.81 -1.23
C GLN A 71 -8.56 8.91 0.13
N PRO A 72 -8.09 8.16 1.14
CA PRO A 72 -8.54 8.36 2.51
C PRO A 72 -8.17 9.77 2.99
N VAL A 73 -9.12 10.44 3.65
CA VAL A 73 -8.90 11.77 4.23
C VAL A 73 -8.30 11.67 5.63
N SER A 74 -8.74 10.70 6.42
CA SER A 74 -8.34 10.52 7.81
C SER A 74 -6.86 10.15 7.94
N ILE A 75 -6.18 10.79 8.90
CA ILE A 75 -4.82 10.47 9.30
C ILE A 75 -4.87 9.59 10.56
N SER A 76 -4.14 8.47 10.53
CA SER A 76 -4.03 7.52 11.65
C SER A 76 -2.57 7.17 11.93
N VAL A 77 -2.31 6.61 13.11
CA VAL A 77 -0.97 6.18 13.54
C VAL A 77 -0.95 4.66 13.69
N ALA A 78 0.05 4.02 13.08
CA ALA A 78 0.23 2.58 13.17
C ALA A 78 0.34 2.10 14.63
N GLY A 79 -0.22 0.93 14.93
CA GLY A 79 -0.26 0.33 16.26
C GLY A 79 -1.36 0.85 17.18
N LEU A 80 -1.96 2.02 16.89
CA LEU A 80 -3.09 2.53 17.67
C LEU A 80 -4.40 1.81 17.37
N ILE A 81 -5.34 1.90 18.31
CA ILE A 81 -6.67 1.29 18.21
C ILE A 81 -7.46 1.95 17.08
N CYS A 82 -8.19 1.13 16.32
CA CYS A 82 -9.16 1.56 15.32
C CYS A 82 -10.55 1.02 15.63
N SER A 83 -11.58 1.72 15.15
CA SER A 83 -12.98 1.46 15.51
C SER A 83 -13.56 0.20 14.87
N SER A 84 -13.09 -0.18 13.67
CA SER A 84 -13.58 -1.37 12.96
C SER A 84 -12.54 -1.90 11.98
N ASN A 85 -12.40 -3.22 11.94
CA ASN A 85 -11.56 -3.91 10.96
C ASN A 85 -12.01 -3.57 9.53
N GLY A 86 -11.05 -3.49 8.61
CA GLY A 86 -11.27 -3.20 7.19
C GLY A 86 -11.33 -1.72 6.85
N LEU A 87 -11.31 -0.81 7.83
CA LEU A 87 -11.15 0.62 7.55
C LEU A 87 -9.81 0.89 6.89
N ILE A 88 -9.80 1.82 5.94
CA ILE A 88 -8.61 2.30 5.25
C ILE A 88 -8.37 3.74 5.67
N SER A 89 -7.14 4.06 6.04
CA SER A 89 -6.67 5.40 6.41
C SER A 89 -5.30 5.65 5.79
N LYS A 90 -4.65 6.75 6.15
CA LYS A 90 -3.27 7.07 5.78
C LYS A 90 -2.51 7.60 6.98
N ASP A 91 -1.19 7.52 6.96
CA ASP A 91 -0.36 8.29 7.90
C ASP A 91 -0.14 9.74 7.39
N ASN A 92 0.63 10.53 8.13
CA ASN A 92 0.93 11.93 7.78
C ASN A 92 1.79 12.06 6.51
N ASN A 93 2.41 10.98 6.06
CA ASN A 93 3.24 10.91 4.86
C ASN A 93 2.45 10.36 3.65
N GLY A 94 1.17 10.01 3.84
CA GLY A 94 0.30 9.48 2.79
C GLY A 94 0.37 7.96 2.61
N LYS A 95 1.09 7.23 3.48
CA LYS A 95 1.16 5.77 3.43
C LYS A 95 -0.18 5.17 3.83
N VAL A 96 -0.70 4.23 3.06
CA VAL A 96 -1.97 3.57 3.34
C VAL A 96 -1.86 2.70 4.59
N LEU A 97 -2.84 2.84 5.48
CA LEU A 97 -3.03 2.01 6.66
C LEU A 97 -4.37 1.26 6.55
N SER A 98 -4.40 0.03 7.07
CA SER A 98 -5.61 -0.77 7.19
C SER A 98 -5.83 -1.15 8.65
N CYS A 99 -7.08 -1.08 9.12
CA CYS A 99 -7.45 -1.57 10.44
C CYS A 99 -7.55 -3.10 10.42
N VAL A 100 -6.68 -3.77 11.18
CA VAL A 100 -6.62 -5.23 11.28
C VAL A 100 -6.53 -5.61 12.75
N ASN A 101 -7.45 -6.46 13.21
CA ASN A 101 -7.56 -6.88 14.61
C ASN A 101 -7.60 -5.70 15.60
N GLY A 102 -8.37 -4.67 15.25
CA GLY A 102 -8.59 -3.49 16.09
C GLY A 102 -7.40 -2.55 16.18
N LYS A 103 -6.35 -2.71 15.36
CA LYS A 103 -5.23 -1.78 15.28
C LYS A 103 -4.91 -1.34 13.85
N TRP A 104 -4.44 -0.10 13.71
CA TRP A 104 -3.92 0.39 12.44
C TRP A 104 -2.61 -0.31 12.07
N LYS A 105 -2.58 -0.92 10.89
CA LYS A 105 -1.40 -1.59 10.34
C LYS A 105 -1.00 -0.97 9.01
N ALA A 106 0.31 -0.83 8.80
CA ALA A 106 0.83 -0.57 7.48
C ALA A 106 0.67 -1.82 6.60
N GLY A 107 0.53 -1.62 5.28
CA GLY A 107 0.52 -2.72 4.30
C GLY A 107 1.85 -3.46 4.16
N ASP A 108 2.90 -3.01 4.86
CA ASP A 108 4.22 -3.62 4.82
C ASP A 108 4.35 -4.63 5.97
N SER A 109 4.81 -5.84 5.67
CA SER A 109 4.76 -6.99 6.56
C SER A 109 5.57 -6.83 7.86
N ASP A 110 4.88 -7.00 8.98
CA ASP A 110 5.26 -6.89 10.41
C ASP A 110 6.40 -7.83 10.92
N VAL A 111 7.20 -8.48 10.06
CA VAL A 111 8.27 -9.40 10.56
C VAL A 111 9.63 -9.15 9.93
N ALA A 112 9.69 -8.86 8.63
CA ALA A 112 10.87 -8.28 8.01
C ALA A 112 10.41 -7.49 6.78
N VAL A 113 10.82 -6.23 6.67
CA VAL A 113 10.56 -5.37 5.49
C VAL A 113 11.53 -5.73 4.35
N GLY A 114 11.87 -7.02 4.26
CA GLY A 114 12.83 -7.60 3.35
C GLY A 114 14.02 -8.28 4.04
N LEU A 115 14.67 -9.15 3.27
CA LEU A 115 15.90 -9.84 3.63
C LEU A 115 16.98 -9.45 2.62
N TYR A 116 18.23 -9.38 3.06
CA TYR A 116 19.38 -9.30 2.15
C TYR A 116 20.50 -10.23 2.58
N LEU A 117 21.29 -10.71 1.61
CA LEU A 117 22.47 -11.54 1.86
C LEU A 117 23.73 -10.76 1.52
N TYR A 118 24.57 -10.56 2.52
CA TYR A 118 25.82 -9.80 2.41
C TYR A 118 27.02 -10.71 2.64
N ALA A 119 28.05 -10.58 1.80
CA ALA A 119 29.31 -11.28 1.92
C ALA A 119 30.39 -10.32 2.45
N SER A 120 31.13 -10.67 3.49
CA SER A 120 32.32 -9.94 3.93
C SER A 120 33.56 -10.66 3.39
N GLY A 121 34.24 -10.09 2.39
CA GLY A 121 35.43 -10.66 1.77
C GLY A 121 35.55 -10.37 0.27
N ARG A 122 36.56 -10.95 -0.40
CA ARG A 122 36.65 -10.97 -1.88
C ARG A 122 36.08 -12.29 -2.38
N VAL A 123 34.83 -12.28 -2.82
CA VAL A 123 34.27 -13.43 -3.55
C VAL A 123 34.72 -13.34 -5.00
N ASN A 124 35.47 -14.35 -5.47
CA ASN A 124 35.87 -14.58 -6.87
C ASN A 124 36.05 -13.31 -7.74
N GLN A 125 37.13 -12.56 -7.52
CA GLN A 125 37.66 -11.52 -8.44
C GLN A 125 36.77 -10.27 -8.70
N GLY A 126 36.00 -9.78 -7.72
CA GLY A 126 35.40 -8.44 -7.80
C GLY A 126 34.88 -7.88 -6.47
N SER A 127 34.64 -6.56 -6.40
CA SER A 127 33.87 -5.90 -5.33
C SER A 127 32.51 -5.42 -5.90
N PRO A 128 31.39 -5.33 -5.13
CA PRO A 128 31.15 -5.74 -3.74
C PRO A 128 29.91 -6.67 -3.54
N ASN A 129 30.06 -7.68 -2.69
CA ASN A 129 29.40 -7.89 -1.38
C ASN A 129 27.90 -7.70 -1.16
N CYS A 130 27.08 -7.72 -2.21
CA CYS A 130 25.63 -7.93 -2.10
C CYS A 130 25.18 -9.10 -2.99
N LEU A 131 24.93 -10.26 -2.39
CA LEU A 131 24.57 -11.47 -3.14
C LEU A 131 23.10 -11.49 -3.51
N TYR A 132 22.26 -11.09 -2.56
CA TYR A 132 20.83 -10.90 -2.77
C TYR A 132 20.44 -9.58 -2.14
N SER A 133 19.99 -8.65 -2.98
CA SER A 133 19.47 -7.38 -2.53
C SER A 133 18.11 -7.56 -1.85
N ASN A 134 17.81 -6.66 -0.93
CA ASN A 134 16.47 -6.51 -0.43
C ASN A 134 15.57 -6.03 -1.57
N SER A 135 14.50 -6.79 -1.87
CA SER A 135 13.55 -6.46 -2.94
C SER A 135 12.88 -5.09 -2.75
N SER A 136 12.79 -4.58 -1.52
CA SER A 136 12.23 -3.27 -1.20
C SER A 136 13.20 -2.11 -1.46
N THR A 137 14.52 -2.33 -1.46
CA THR A 137 15.52 -1.26 -1.65
C THR A 137 16.34 -1.41 -2.93
N GLY A 138 16.33 -2.60 -3.53
CA GLY A 138 17.22 -2.96 -4.64
C GLY A 138 18.69 -3.08 -4.22
N ALA A 139 19.02 -3.00 -2.92
CA ALA A 139 20.38 -3.03 -2.39
C ALA A 139 20.51 -3.94 -1.15
N CYS A 140 21.73 -4.20 -0.69
CA CYS A 140 21.99 -4.88 0.58
C CYS A 140 21.87 -3.91 1.77
N SER A 141 20.67 -3.36 1.90
CA SER A 141 20.31 -2.41 2.94
C SER A 141 18.85 -2.56 3.29
N CYS A 142 18.52 -2.13 4.50
CA CYS A 142 17.15 -2.10 4.96
C CYS A 142 16.43 -0.81 4.54
N PRO A 143 15.11 -0.85 4.30
CA PRO A 143 14.31 0.34 4.05
C PRO A 143 14.43 1.34 5.21
N ILE A 144 14.26 2.62 4.89
CA ILE A 144 14.29 3.71 5.88
C ILE A 144 13.33 3.38 7.04
N GLY A 145 13.80 3.53 8.28
CA GLY A 145 13.01 3.25 9.49
C GLY A 145 13.10 1.81 10.01
N THR A 146 13.90 0.95 9.38
CA THR A 146 14.14 -0.42 9.85
C THR A 146 15.63 -0.67 10.11
N LYS A 147 15.94 -1.67 10.94
CA LYS A 147 17.30 -2.05 11.33
C LYS A 147 17.67 -3.43 10.76
N SER A 148 18.91 -3.55 10.29
CA SER A 148 19.48 -4.83 9.88
C SER A 148 19.79 -5.69 11.11
N ILE A 149 19.21 -6.88 11.17
CA ILE A 149 19.51 -7.89 12.20
C ILE A 149 20.06 -9.11 11.48
N ALA A 150 21.29 -9.52 11.82
CA ALA A 150 21.86 -10.76 11.31
C ALA A 150 21.10 -11.94 11.90
N ILE A 151 20.44 -12.73 11.05
CA ILE A 151 19.65 -13.91 11.47
C ILE A 151 20.35 -15.23 11.18
N ALA A 152 21.35 -15.22 10.31
CA ALA A 152 22.25 -16.34 10.08
C ALA A 152 23.61 -15.83 9.61
N THR A 153 24.69 -16.43 10.11
CA THR A 153 26.06 -16.18 9.65
C THR A 153 26.73 -17.52 9.37
N SER A 154 27.46 -17.59 8.25
CA SER A 154 28.22 -18.77 7.87
C SER A 154 29.58 -18.38 7.31
N SER A 155 30.60 -19.17 7.59
CA SER A 155 31.93 -19.06 6.98
C SER A 155 32.04 -20.06 5.85
N ILE A 156 32.40 -19.59 4.65
CA ILE A 156 33.00 -20.49 3.67
C ILE A 156 34.51 -20.31 3.84
N GLN A 157 35.19 -21.37 4.31
CA GLN A 157 36.60 -21.53 4.01
C GLN A 157 36.67 -21.73 2.49
N SER A 158 36.79 -20.64 1.74
CA SER A 158 37.26 -20.74 0.37
C SER A 158 38.65 -21.32 0.48
N TYR A 159 38.80 -22.58 0.07
CA TYR A 159 40.08 -23.28 0.01
C TYR A 159 41.11 -22.35 -0.64
N GLU A 160 41.95 -21.79 0.23
CA GLU A 160 43.26 -21.20 0.00
C GLU A 160 43.42 -20.45 -1.33
N ARG A 161 43.01 -19.18 -1.36
CA ARG A 161 43.87 -18.17 -2.02
C ARG A 161 44.83 -17.62 -0.98
N CYS A 162 45.76 -18.47 -0.57
CA CYS A 162 46.94 -18.02 0.14
C CYS A 162 47.83 -17.34 -0.90
N THR A 163 47.93 -16.02 -0.83
CA THR A 163 48.88 -15.30 -1.68
C THR A 163 50.25 -15.45 -1.05
N HIS A 164 51.11 -16.24 -1.68
CA HIS A 164 52.51 -16.28 -1.32
C HIS A 164 53.18 -14.98 -1.79
N SER A 165 53.39 -14.02 -0.89
CA SER A 165 54.19 -12.83 -1.18
C SER A 165 55.66 -13.16 -0.96
N GLY A 166 56.24 -13.93 -1.89
CA GLY A 166 57.65 -14.27 -1.93
C GLY A 166 58.08 -14.41 -3.40
N SER A 167 59.07 -13.62 -3.81
CA SER A 167 59.69 -13.78 -5.13
C SER A 167 60.39 -15.13 -5.16
N GLY A 168 59.94 -16.02 -6.04
CA GLY A 168 60.42 -17.40 -6.13
C GLY A 168 61.94 -17.52 -6.11
N GLY A 169 62.43 -18.19 -5.09
CA GLY A 169 63.79 -18.67 -4.92
C GLY A 169 63.74 -19.68 -3.77
N ASP A 170 64.05 -20.94 -4.07
CA ASP A 170 63.90 -22.08 -3.16
C ASP A 170 64.57 -21.79 -1.80
N GLY A 171 63.74 -21.52 -0.78
CA GLY A 171 64.18 -21.28 0.61
C GLY A 171 63.65 -20.03 1.31
N GLY A 172 62.83 -19.20 0.66
CA GLY A 172 62.27 -18.00 1.29
C GLY A 172 61.11 -18.29 2.28
N SER A 173 61.26 -17.86 3.52
CA SER A 173 60.17 -17.79 4.51
C SER A 173 59.15 -16.71 4.12
N GLY A 174 58.23 -17.05 3.22
CA GLY A 174 57.06 -16.25 2.91
C GLY A 174 55.95 -16.50 3.94
N ASN A 175 55.25 -15.43 4.34
CA ASN A 175 54.03 -15.58 5.14
C ASN A 175 52.87 -15.86 4.18
N ASP A 176 52.22 -17.00 4.34
CA ASP A 176 51.00 -17.32 3.60
C ASP A 176 49.83 -16.52 4.20
N SER A 177 49.36 -15.50 3.47
CA SER A 177 48.16 -14.76 3.86
C SER A 177 46.93 -15.40 3.21
N CYS A 178 46.22 -16.24 3.97
CA CYS A 178 44.98 -16.87 3.52
C CYS A 178 43.77 -16.01 3.90
N SER A 179 42.80 -15.88 2.99
CA SER A 179 41.57 -15.10 3.24
C SER A 179 40.35 -16.00 3.46
N VAL A 180 39.57 -15.71 4.51
CA VAL A 180 38.30 -16.39 4.84
C VAL A 180 37.15 -15.45 4.50
N SER A 181 36.09 -15.97 3.87
CA SER A 181 34.89 -15.19 3.54
C SER A 181 33.72 -15.56 4.45
N TYR A 182 33.01 -14.55 4.95
CA TYR A 182 31.81 -14.72 5.78
C TYR A 182 30.57 -14.26 5.00
N TYR A 183 29.47 -14.98 5.12
CA TYR A 183 28.18 -14.57 4.57
C TYR A 183 27.17 -14.43 5.70
N SER A 184 26.43 -13.34 5.68
CA SER A 184 25.42 -13.02 6.67
C SER A 184 24.08 -12.74 6.00
N ILE A 185 23.03 -13.43 6.43
CA ILE A 185 21.65 -13.12 6.07
C ILE A 185 21.14 -12.11 7.09
N TYR A 186 20.64 -10.97 6.59
CA TYR A 186 20.05 -9.93 7.42
C TYR A 186 18.55 -9.84 7.17
N ALA A 187 17.78 -9.75 8.26
CA ALA A 187 16.38 -9.37 8.23
C ALA A 187 16.23 -7.88 8.60
N CYS A 188 15.34 -7.18 7.89
CA CYS A 188 15.05 -5.77 8.14
C CYS A 188 13.88 -5.64 9.11
N MET A 189 14.17 -5.46 10.39
CA MET A 189 13.16 -5.43 11.43
C MET A 189 12.79 -3.98 11.78
N SER A 190 11.50 -3.73 12.01
CA SER A 190 11.05 -2.43 12.51
C SER A 190 11.70 -2.17 13.88
N SER A 191 12.29 -0.99 14.08
CA SER A 191 12.75 -0.59 15.40
C SER A 191 11.56 -0.45 16.32
N ASN A 192 11.47 -1.31 17.34
CA ASN A 192 10.65 -1.06 18.53
C ASN A 192 11.05 0.25 19.20
#